data_AF-A0A423MUP5-F1
#
_entry.id   AF-A0A423MUP5-F1
#
_cell.length_a   1.000
_cell.length_b   1.000
_cell.length_c   1.000
_cell.angle_alpha   90.00
_cell.angle_beta   90.00
_cell.angle_gamma   90.00
#
_symmetry.space_group_name_H-M   'P 1'
#
loop_
_entity.id
_entity.type
_entity.pdbx_description
1 polymer ?
#
loop_
_entity_poly.entity_id
_entity_poly.type
_entity_poly.pdbx_seq_one_letter_code
_entity_poly.pdbx_strand_id
1 'polypeptide(L)'
;MPITGLLLVLFSASAWAANTPCSGKKGGIARCDGDLFLCNDGSISGSKKSCAAMFGEPQQARPQNLLQSDDGCACGTGSFCTGPRGGVYCLTPSGNKSYKRK
;
A
#
# COMPACT_ATOMS: atom_id res chain seq x y z
N MET A 1 -43.33 -19.85 -38.21
CA MET A 1 -42.95 -19.04 -37.03
C MET A 1 -42.19 -19.94 -36.06
N PRO A 2 -40.85 -19.84 -35.99
CA PRO A 2 -40.15 -20.25 -34.79
C PRO A 2 -39.29 -19.10 -34.26
N ILE A 3 -39.83 -18.45 -33.23
CA ILE A 3 -39.17 -18.08 -31.98
C ILE A 3 -37.63 -18.12 -32.06
N THR A 4 -37.03 -17.06 -32.58
CA THR A 4 -35.60 -16.78 -32.41
C THR A 4 -35.39 -16.33 -30.97
N GLY A 5 -35.15 -17.32 -30.11
CA GLY A 5 -34.80 -17.15 -28.71
C GLY A 5 -33.54 -16.30 -28.55
N LEU A 6 -33.72 -15.15 -27.91
CA LEU A 6 -32.69 -14.19 -27.52
C LEU A 6 -31.72 -14.85 -26.52
N LEU A 7 -30.57 -15.33 -27.00
CA LEU A 7 -29.51 -15.88 -26.16
C LEU A 7 -28.60 -14.74 -25.67
N LEU A 8 -28.99 -14.13 -24.54
CA LEU A 8 -28.18 -13.11 -23.86
C LEU A 8 -27.07 -13.81 -23.05
N VAL A 9 -25.88 -13.93 -23.64
CA VAL A 9 -24.70 -14.48 -22.94
C VAL A 9 -24.18 -13.43 -21.95
N LEU A 10 -24.48 -13.64 -20.68
CA LEU A 10 -23.94 -12.87 -19.55
C LEU A 10 -22.45 -13.21 -19.39
N PHE A 11 -21.58 -12.45 -20.04
CA PHE A 11 -20.15 -12.44 -19.72
C PHE A 11 -19.98 -11.82 -18.33
N SER A 12 -19.84 -12.68 -17.32
CA SER A 12 -19.45 -12.28 -15.97
C SER A 12 -17.99 -11.82 -16.02
N ALA A 13 -17.75 -10.52 -16.11
CA ALA A 13 -16.43 -9.95 -15.92
C ALA A 13 -15.99 -10.24 -14.47
N SER A 14 -15.11 -11.21 -14.29
CA SER A 14 -14.45 -11.48 -13.01
C SER A 14 -13.61 -10.26 -12.65
N ALA A 15 -14.17 -9.37 -11.84
CA ALA A 15 -13.44 -8.26 -11.26
C ALA A 15 -12.40 -8.82 -10.28
N TRP A 16 -11.21 -9.15 -10.79
CA TRP A 16 -10.06 -9.47 -9.96
C TRP A 16 -9.60 -8.19 -9.28
N ALA A 17 -10.21 -7.87 -8.14
CA ALA A 17 -9.66 -6.93 -7.16
C ALA A 17 -8.43 -7.58 -6.52
N ALA A 18 -7.39 -7.81 -7.32
CA ALA A 18 -6.11 -8.25 -6.83
C ALA A 18 -5.60 -7.13 -5.90
N ASN A 19 -5.17 -7.51 -4.70
CA ASN A 19 -4.47 -6.64 -3.74
C ASN A 19 -3.10 -6.22 -4.31
N THR A 20 -3.12 -5.53 -5.44
CA THR A 20 -1.96 -5.00 -6.14
C THR A 20 -1.45 -3.84 -5.31
N PRO A 21 -0.18 -3.90 -4.87
CA PRO A 21 0.39 -2.80 -4.12
C PRO A 21 0.38 -1.53 -4.96
N CYS A 22 0.07 -0.40 -4.31
CA CYS A 22 0.07 0.92 -4.93
C CYS A 22 -0.83 1.12 -6.17
N SER A 23 -2.04 0.57 -6.15
CA SER A 23 -3.01 0.71 -7.26
C SER A 23 -3.83 2.01 -7.26
N GLY A 24 -4.43 2.32 -8.42
CA GLY A 24 -5.28 3.49 -8.62
C GLY A 24 -4.52 4.80 -8.42
N LYS A 25 -5.09 5.70 -7.59
CA LYS A 25 -4.52 7.02 -7.28
C LYS A 25 -3.12 7.01 -6.64
N LYS A 26 -2.66 5.87 -6.14
CA LYS A 26 -1.31 5.71 -5.56
C LYS A 26 -0.19 5.74 -6.62
N GLY A 27 -0.52 5.53 -7.88
CA GLY A 27 0.41 5.72 -9.01
C GLY A 27 1.49 4.65 -9.15
N GLY A 28 1.33 3.47 -8.58
CA GLY A 28 2.32 2.40 -8.63
C GLY A 28 3.36 2.46 -7.50
N ILE A 29 4.20 1.44 -7.46
CA ILE A 29 5.23 1.26 -6.44
C ILE A 29 6.38 2.20 -6.80
N ALA A 30 6.76 3.09 -5.88
CA ALA A 30 7.96 3.90 -6.01
C ALA A 30 9.19 3.11 -5.57
N ARG A 31 9.11 2.44 -4.42
CA ARG A 31 10.20 1.64 -3.82
C ARG A 31 9.70 0.79 -2.64
N CYS A 32 10.55 -0.09 -2.12
CA CYS A 32 10.34 -0.75 -0.84
C CYS A 32 10.86 0.10 0.34
N ASP A 33 10.16 0.06 1.47
CA ASP A 33 10.63 0.50 2.78
C ASP A 33 10.54 -0.71 3.73
N GLY A 34 11.58 -1.56 3.69
CA GLY A 34 11.52 -2.91 4.27
C GLY A 34 10.48 -3.79 3.58
N ASP A 35 9.58 -4.40 4.35
CA ASP A 35 8.47 -5.20 3.82
C ASP A 35 7.33 -4.36 3.22
N LEU A 36 7.29 -3.06 3.50
CA LEU A 36 6.22 -2.17 3.04
C LEU A 36 6.52 -1.63 1.63
N PHE A 37 5.48 -1.49 0.81
CA PHE A 37 5.61 -0.79 -0.47
C PHE A 37 5.35 0.70 -0.26
N LEU A 38 6.32 1.55 -0.61
CA LEU A 38 6.13 2.98 -0.75
C LEU A 38 5.61 3.28 -2.15
N CYS A 39 4.53 4.05 -2.23
CA CYS A 39 3.86 4.39 -3.48
C CYS A 39 4.34 5.74 -4.03
N ASN A 40 4.08 6.01 -5.31
CA ASN A 40 4.47 7.28 -5.95
C ASN A 40 3.75 8.51 -5.37
N ASP A 41 2.57 8.32 -4.78
CA ASP A 41 1.89 9.38 -4.01
C ASP A 41 2.55 9.65 -2.63
N GLY A 42 3.64 8.96 -2.31
CA GLY A 42 4.37 9.06 -1.05
C GLY A 42 3.67 8.35 0.13
N SER A 43 2.58 7.64 -0.11
CA SER A 43 1.90 6.84 0.91
C SER A 43 2.41 5.40 0.96
N ILE A 44 2.13 4.70 2.05
CA ILE A 44 2.43 3.28 2.17
C ILE A 44 1.26 2.47 1.62
N SER A 45 1.56 1.42 0.86
CA SER A 45 0.58 0.45 0.39
C SER A 45 -0.05 -0.33 1.55
N GLY A 46 -1.35 -0.55 1.43
CA GLY A 46 -2.09 -1.41 2.35
C GLY A 46 -2.00 -2.92 2.03
N SER A 47 -1.22 -3.31 1.02
CA SER A 47 -1.08 -4.72 0.67
C SER A 47 -0.42 -5.51 1.80
N LYS A 48 -0.89 -6.75 2.05
CA LYS A 48 -0.29 -7.69 3.01
C LYS A 48 0.91 -8.45 2.43
N LYS A 49 1.23 -8.21 1.17
CA LYS A 49 2.40 -8.79 0.51
C LYS A 49 3.66 -8.15 1.08
N SER A 50 4.77 -8.89 1.10
CA SER A 50 6.08 -8.35 1.44
C SER A 50 6.74 -7.78 0.19
N CYS A 51 7.14 -6.52 0.24
CA CYS A 51 7.89 -5.86 -0.83
C CYS A 51 9.24 -6.56 -1.06
N ALA A 52 9.96 -6.86 0.03
CA ALA A 52 11.21 -7.62 0.00
C ALA A 52 11.06 -8.99 -0.67
N ALA A 53 9.98 -9.73 -0.37
CA ALA A 53 9.72 -11.03 -0.99
C ALA A 53 9.39 -10.96 -2.49
N MET A 54 8.86 -9.83 -2.97
CA MET A 54 8.51 -9.64 -4.38
C MET A 54 9.68 -9.17 -5.24
N PHE A 55 10.54 -8.31 -4.69
CA PHE A 55 11.62 -7.68 -5.44
C PHE A 55 13.01 -8.22 -5.10
N GLY A 56 13.13 -9.12 -4.11
CA GLY A 56 14.39 -9.76 -3.76
C GLY A 56 15.44 -8.78 -3.21
N GLU A 57 15.03 -7.61 -2.71
CA GLU A 57 15.97 -6.69 -2.09
C GLU A 57 16.51 -7.29 -0.78
N PRO A 58 17.83 -7.22 -0.53
CA PRO A 58 18.42 -7.72 0.69
C PRO A 58 17.77 -7.00 1.87
N GLN A 59 17.09 -7.81 2.70
CA GLN A 59 16.47 -7.41 3.94
C GLN A 59 17.53 -6.92 4.92
N GLN A 60 17.96 -5.67 4.77
CA GLN A 60 18.43 -4.93 5.92
C GLN A 60 17.15 -4.55 6.66
N ALA A 61 16.81 -5.34 7.68
CA ALA A 61 15.77 -5.00 8.64
C ALA A 61 16.14 -3.63 9.23
N ARG A 62 15.71 -2.56 8.56
CA ARG A 62 16.09 -1.22 8.94
C ARG A 62 15.37 -0.97 10.26
N PRO A 63 16.09 -0.65 11.35
CA PRO A 63 15.45 -0.39 12.63
C PRO A 63 14.43 0.73 12.41
N GLN A 64 13.17 0.40 12.66
CA GLN A 64 12.10 1.38 12.53
C GLN A 64 12.17 2.27 13.75
N ASN A 65 12.53 3.53 13.55
CA ASN A 65 12.54 4.49 14.62
C ASN A 65 11.10 4.93 14.88
N LEU A 66 10.55 4.48 16.01
CA LEU A 66 9.22 4.86 16.47
C LEU A 66 9.34 6.15 17.29
N LEU A 67 8.96 7.26 16.69
CA LEU A 67 8.91 8.55 17.34
C LEU A 67 7.55 8.75 18.03
N GLN A 68 7.58 9.31 19.24
CA GLN A 68 6.38 9.71 19.98
C GLN A 68 5.87 11.11 19.58
N SER A 69 6.64 11.89 18.79
CA SER A 69 6.25 13.22 18.30
C SER A 69 5.81 13.14 16.84
N ASP A 70 4.92 14.06 16.40
CA ASP A 70 4.45 14.16 15.01
C ASP A 70 5.57 14.65 14.06
N ASP A 71 6.65 15.19 14.61
CA ASP A 71 7.79 15.75 13.88
C ASP A 71 8.79 14.66 13.44
N GLY A 72 8.99 14.53 12.13
CA GLY A 72 10.10 13.75 11.56
C GLY A 72 9.76 12.35 11.04
N CYS A 73 8.50 11.94 11.03
CA CYS A 73 8.09 10.61 10.56
C CYS A 73 7.67 10.58 9.08
N ALA A 74 8.55 10.98 8.17
CA ALA A 74 8.23 10.97 6.74
C ALA A 74 8.15 9.53 6.18
N CYS A 75 7.17 9.26 5.32
CA CYS A 75 7.05 7.95 4.68
C CYS A 75 8.28 7.66 3.80
N GLY A 76 8.88 6.47 3.95
CA GLY A 76 10.07 6.04 3.19
C GLY A 76 11.43 6.37 3.82
N THR A 77 11.45 7.11 4.94
CA THR A 77 12.69 7.35 5.71
C THR A 77 12.95 6.27 6.75
N GLY A 78 12.01 5.34 6.96
CA GLY A 78 12.07 4.33 8.01
C GLY A 78 11.70 4.85 9.40
N SER A 79 11.36 6.13 9.51
CA SER A 79 10.85 6.77 10.74
C SER A 79 9.33 6.74 10.75
N PHE A 80 8.76 6.23 11.83
CA PHE A 80 7.32 6.13 12.01
C PHE A 80 6.91 6.82 13.31
N CYS A 81 5.76 7.46 13.28
CA CYS A 81 5.14 8.09 14.44
C CYS A 81 4.14 7.12 15.06
N THR A 82 3.98 7.22 16.37
CA THR A 82 2.90 6.52 17.08
C THR A 82 1.84 7.51 17.53
N GLY A 83 0.60 7.31 17.07
CA GLY A 83 -0.52 8.18 17.43
C GLY A 83 -1.02 7.92 18.86
N PRO A 84 -1.89 8.80 19.39
CA PRO A 84 -2.42 8.67 20.76
C PRO A 84 -3.22 7.38 21.01
N ARG A 85 -3.68 6.73 19.93
CA ARG A 85 -4.37 5.42 19.98
C ARG A 85 -3.42 4.23 19.78
N GLY A 86 -2.10 4.44 19.81
CA GLY A 86 -1.09 3.40 19.58
C GLY A 86 -0.93 2.96 18.13
N GLY A 87 -1.59 3.63 17.18
CA GLY A 87 -1.46 3.33 15.75
C GLY A 87 -0.18 3.92 15.17
N VAL A 88 0.59 3.10 14.46
CA VAL A 88 1.84 3.53 13.82
C VAL A 88 1.55 4.13 12.44
N TYR A 89 2.09 5.31 12.15
CA TYR A 89 1.90 6.00 10.87
C TYR A 89 3.14 6.75 10.42
N CYS A 90 3.16 7.17 9.17
CA CYS A 90 4.10 8.15 8.64
C CYS A 90 3.34 9.27 7.94
N LEU A 91 4.01 10.38 7.69
CA LEU A 91 3.49 11.53 6.96
C LEU A 91 3.96 11.47 5.52
N THR A 92 3.02 11.56 4.57
CA THR A 92 3.35 11.70 3.16
C THR A 92 3.91 13.10 2.90
N PRO A 93 4.60 13.34 1.76
CA PRO A 93 5.06 14.68 1.38
C PRO A 93 3.92 15.71 1.29
N SER A 94 2.69 15.25 1.04
CA SER A 94 1.49 16.09 1.02
C SER A 94 0.88 16.34 2.41
N GLY A 95 1.53 15.91 3.50
CA GLY A 95 1.07 16.09 4.87
C GLY A 95 -0.02 15.11 5.33
N ASN A 96 -0.31 14.06 4.56
CA ASN A 96 -1.33 13.09 4.93
C ASN A 96 -0.75 11.97 5.80
N LYS A 97 -1.51 11.50 6.79
CA LYS A 97 -1.12 10.35 7.63
C LYS A 97 -1.35 9.04 6.88
N SER A 98 -0.31 8.25 6.71
CA SER A 98 -0.35 6.90 6.15
C SER A 98 -0.03 5.88 7.25
N TYR A 99 -1.04 5.10 7.63
CA TYR A 99 -0.91 4.13 8.72
C TYR A 99 -0.23 2.85 8.27
N LYS A 100 0.72 2.39 9.07
CA LYS A 100 1.37 1.09 8.91
C LYS A 100 0.39 -0.02 9.30
N ARG A 101 0.40 -1.11 8.53
CA ARG A 101 -0.33 -2.35 8.83
C ARG A 101 0.36 -3.08 10.00
N LYS A 102 -0.41 -3.63 10.92
CA LYS A 102 0.09 -4.48 12.02
C LYS A 102 0.26 -5.92 11.56
#